data_AF-A0A1T1HYE6-F1
#
_entry.id   AF-A0A1T1HYE6-F1
#
_cell.length_a   1.000
_cell.length_b   1.000
_cell.length_c   1.000
_cell.angle_alpha   90.00
_cell.angle_beta   90.00
_cell.angle_gamma   90.00
#
_symmetry.space_group_name_H-M   'P 1'
#
loop_
_entity.id
_entity.type
_entity.pdbx_description
1 polymer ?
#
loop_
_entity_poly.entity_id
_entity_poly.type
_entity_poly.pdbx_seq_one_letter_code
_entity_poly.pdbx_strand_id
1 'polypeptide(L)'
;MRSAHRLWLLAITLFSALHANADQDPLKLSASLAARLQANAAWQAQAKKCPAESMPARATLQPLRADPCQGPGRMESCLAHCETGDANACYWLANGLQPAGGADEGYEPLYQRACSLGLVSGCTNRAAGMLAADADSPEARQCAVQTFAGACDLDDPWACTMYGFHLSRGIGVKADLELALKVLQKSCRFGPQDPACSGAEKLREEILQAQRAAES
;
A
#
# COMPACT_ATOMS: atom_id res chain seq x y z
N MET A 1 10.52 -79.76 -34.07
CA MET A 1 9.51 -78.88 -34.70
C MET A 1 9.05 -77.90 -33.61
N ARG A 2 9.67 -76.72 -33.51
CA ARG A 2 9.23 -75.43 -34.05
C ARG A 2 7.79 -75.05 -33.67
N SER A 3 7.69 -74.12 -32.72
CA SER A 3 6.89 -72.87 -32.74
C SER A 3 6.31 -72.59 -31.36
N ALA A 4 6.15 -71.36 -30.89
CA ALA A 4 6.68 -70.05 -31.22
C ALA A 4 6.09 -69.15 -30.11
N HIS A 5 6.94 -68.37 -29.45
CA HIS A 5 6.54 -67.43 -28.42
C HIS A 5 5.47 -66.45 -28.92
N ARG A 6 4.44 -66.22 -28.11
CA ARG A 6 3.65 -64.99 -28.16
C ARG A 6 3.62 -64.38 -26.76
N LEU A 7 4.61 -63.53 -26.50
CA LEU A 7 4.58 -62.56 -25.41
C LEU A 7 3.43 -61.58 -25.68
N TRP A 8 2.43 -61.57 -24.81
CA TRP A 8 1.47 -60.47 -24.73
C TRP A 8 2.01 -59.43 -23.75
N LEU A 9 2.68 -58.41 -24.30
CA LEU A 9 3.03 -57.18 -23.60
C LEU A 9 1.73 -56.40 -23.34
N LEU A 10 1.21 -56.48 -22.12
CA LEU A 10 0.22 -55.52 -21.62
C LEU A 10 0.95 -54.20 -21.38
N ALA A 11 0.86 -53.31 -22.36
CA ALA A 11 1.31 -51.93 -22.25
C ALA A 11 0.44 -51.21 -21.21
N ILE A 12 0.96 -51.11 -19.99
CA ILE A 12 0.43 -50.18 -18.98
C ILE A 12 0.85 -48.79 -19.43
N THR A 13 -0.05 -48.09 -20.13
CA THR A 13 0.10 -46.65 -20.34
C THR A 13 -0.10 -45.97 -19.00
N LEU A 14 1.02 -45.72 -18.30
CA LEU A 14 1.12 -44.69 -17.27
C LEU A 14 0.87 -43.35 -17.95
N PHE A 15 -0.40 -42.99 -18.12
CA PHE A 15 -0.80 -41.60 -18.31
C PHE A 15 -0.60 -40.91 -16.95
N SER A 16 0.65 -40.53 -16.68
CA SER A 16 0.97 -39.59 -15.62
C SER A 16 0.24 -38.30 -15.96
N ALA A 17 -0.94 -38.12 -15.38
CA ALA A 17 -1.61 -36.84 -15.38
C ALA A 17 -0.76 -35.90 -14.51
N LEU A 18 0.20 -35.22 -15.14
CA LEU A 18 0.64 -33.91 -14.68
C LEU A 18 -0.57 -32.99 -14.78
N HIS A 19 -1.43 -33.02 -13.76
CA HIS A 19 -2.22 -31.85 -13.42
C HIS A 19 -1.21 -30.86 -12.83
N ALA A 20 -0.49 -30.15 -13.69
CA ALA A 20 0.10 -28.89 -13.29
C ALA A 20 -1.08 -28.04 -12.78
N ASN A 21 -1.05 -27.65 -11.50
CA ASN A 21 -2.01 -26.72 -10.91
C ASN A 21 -1.94 -25.39 -11.68
N ALA A 22 -2.64 -25.30 -12.81
CA ALA A 22 -2.73 -24.10 -13.64
C ALA A 22 -3.47 -22.95 -12.91
N ASP A 23 -4.07 -23.24 -11.76
CA ASP A 23 -4.78 -22.32 -10.88
C ASP A 23 -3.90 -21.56 -9.88
N GLN A 24 -2.59 -21.81 -9.82
CA GLN A 24 -1.69 -21.17 -8.83
C GLN A 24 -0.65 -20.22 -9.44
N ASP A 25 -0.95 -19.59 -10.58
CA ASP A 25 -0.12 -18.51 -11.12
C ASP A 25 -0.37 -17.22 -10.33
N PRO A 26 0.58 -16.74 -9.50
CA PRO A 26 0.38 -15.57 -8.64
C PRO A 26 0.09 -14.29 -9.42
N LEU A 27 0.57 -14.18 -10.66
CA LEU A 27 0.32 -13.03 -11.52
C LEU A 27 -1.11 -13.03 -12.04
N LYS A 28 -1.63 -14.19 -12.45
CA LYS A 28 -3.04 -14.30 -12.88
C LYS A 28 -4.01 -14.03 -11.74
N LEU A 29 -3.70 -14.53 -10.55
CA LEU A 29 -4.51 -14.26 -9.36
C LEU A 29 -4.55 -12.76 -9.06
N SER A 30 -3.38 -12.11 -9.00
CA SER A 30 -3.29 -10.67 -8.72
C SER A 30 -4.08 -9.85 -9.76
N ALA A 31 -3.97 -10.19 -11.04
CA ALA A 31 -4.74 -9.56 -12.11
C ALA A 31 -6.25 -9.78 -11.98
N SER A 32 -6.69 -10.98 -11.61
CA SER A 32 -8.11 -11.30 -11.39
C SER A 32 -8.70 -10.50 -10.22
N LEU A 33 -7.95 -10.39 -9.12
CA LEU A 33 -8.37 -9.59 -7.96
C LEU A 33 -8.41 -8.10 -8.28
N ALA A 34 -7.39 -7.57 -8.95
CA ALA A 34 -7.36 -6.19 -9.40
C ALA A 34 -8.56 -5.85 -10.31
N ALA A 35 -8.92 -6.74 -11.24
CA ALA A 35 -10.09 -6.55 -12.10
C ALA A 35 -11.42 -6.52 -11.32
N ARG A 36 -11.57 -7.36 -10.28
CA ARG A 36 -12.74 -7.31 -9.39
C ARG A 36 -12.85 -5.98 -8.64
N LEU A 37 -11.71 -5.44 -8.19
CA LEU A 37 -11.66 -4.16 -7.48
C LEU A 37 -11.95 -2.98 -8.42
N GLN A 38 -11.42 -3.03 -9.64
CA GLN A 38 -11.73 -2.08 -10.69
C GLN A 38 -13.23 -2.04 -11.00
N ALA A 39 -13.90 -3.21 -11.02
CA ALA A 39 -15.34 -3.32 -11.25
C ALA A 39 -16.21 -2.91 -10.04
N ASN A 40 -15.64 -2.74 -8.84
CA ASN A 40 -16.38 -2.38 -7.64
C ASN A 40 -16.68 -0.87 -7.59
N ALA A 41 -17.77 -0.46 -8.25
CA ALA A 41 -18.16 0.95 -8.38
C ALA A 41 -18.29 1.71 -7.05
N ALA A 42 -18.73 1.03 -5.98
CA ALA A 42 -18.87 1.66 -4.66
C ALA A 42 -17.50 2.03 -4.06
N TRP A 43 -16.52 1.13 -4.16
CA TRP A 43 -15.17 1.38 -3.66
C TRP A 43 -14.44 2.39 -4.55
N GLN A 44 -14.64 2.33 -5.87
CA GLN A 44 -14.14 3.35 -6.79
C GLN A 44 -14.68 4.74 -6.45
N ALA A 45 -15.98 4.86 -6.16
CA ALA A 45 -16.58 6.13 -5.75
C ALA A 45 -16.02 6.62 -4.41
N GLN A 46 -15.77 5.71 -3.46
CA GLN A 46 -15.13 6.05 -2.19
C GLN A 46 -13.69 6.58 -2.40
N ALA A 47 -12.91 5.96 -3.29
CA ALA A 47 -11.52 6.32 -3.60
C ALA A 47 -11.33 7.72 -4.19
N LYS A 48 -12.41 8.33 -4.71
CA LYS A 48 -12.42 9.71 -5.22
C LYS A 48 -12.47 10.77 -4.12
N LYS A 49 -12.84 10.41 -2.90
CA LYS A 49 -12.88 11.35 -1.77
C LYS A 49 -11.47 11.63 -1.26
N CYS A 50 -11.26 12.81 -0.71
CA CYS A 50 -10.00 13.09 -0.06
C CYS A 50 -9.83 12.22 1.20
N PRO A 51 -8.70 11.53 1.42
CA PRO A 51 -8.51 10.72 2.62
C PRO A 51 -8.59 11.53 3.90
N ALA A 52 -8.19 12.81 3.89
CA ALA A 52 -8.35 13.73 5.02
C ALA A 52 -9.81 13.86 5.50
N GLU A 53 -10.79 13.78 4.60
CA GLU A 53 -12.22 13.81 4.94
C GLU A 53 -12.74 12.49 5.52
N SER A 54 -12.01 11.40 5.27
CA SER A 54 -12.34 10.05 5.73
C SER A 54 -11.43 9.59 6.88
N MET A 55 -10.60 10.50 7.41
CA MET A 55 -9.62 10.21 8.45
C MET A 55 -10.35 9.73 9.73
N PRO A 56 -9.93 8.60 10.32
CA PRO A 56 -10.60 8.06 11.49
C PRO A 56 -10.33 8.88 12.75
N ALA A 57 -11.29 8.87 13.68
CA ALA A 57 -11.08 9.44 15.00
C ALA A 57 -10.07 8.61 15.79
N ARG A 58 -9.30 9.26 16.68
CA ARG A 58 -8.27 8.56 17.48
C ARG A 58 -8.82 7.37 18.30
N ALA A 59 -10.07 7.46 18.76
CA ALA A 59 -10.73 6.41 19.52
C ALA A 59 -11.08 5.15 18.70
N THR A 60 -11.08 5.25 17.37
CA THR A 60 -11.47 4.16 16.45
C THR A 60 -10.28 3.60 15.68
N LEU A 61 -9.05 3.97 16.05
CA LEU A 61 -7.86 3.54 15.33
C LEU A 61 -7.61 2.06 15.50
N GLN A 62 -7.28 1.42 14.39
CA GLN A 62 -6.74 0.07 14.37
C GLN A 62 -5.22 0.15 14.23
N PRO A 63 -4.45 -0.63 15.00
CA PRO A 63 -3.02 -0.72 14.81
C PRO A 63 -2.71 -1.41 13.48
N LEU A 64 -1.61 -1.02 12.84
CA LEU A 64 -1.01 -1.80 11.77
C LEU A 64 -0.44 -3.10 12.36
N ARG A 65 -0.91 -4.23 11.86
CA ARG A 65 -0.51 -5.59 12.26
C ARG A 65 0.34 -6.22 11.16
N ALA A 66 0.99 -7.34 11.48
CA ALA A 66 1.76 -8.12 10.51
C ALA A 66 0.91 -8.54 9.30
N ASP A 67 1.53 -8.59 8.12
CA ASP A 67 0.91 -8.86 6.83
C ASP A 67 0.27 -10.27 6.75
N PRO A 68 -1.07 -10.37 6.78
CA PRO A 68 -1.76 -11.65 6.67
C PRO A 68 -1.94 -12.10 5.21
N CYS A 69 -1.60 -11.27 4.22
CA CYS A 69 -1.95 -11.48 2.81
C CYS A 69 -0.83 -12.14 1.99
N GLN A 70 0.35 -12.39 2.57
CA GLN A 70 1.46 -13.01 1.83
C GLN A 70 1.21 -14.47 1.42
N GLY A 71 1.29 -14.77 0.13
CA GLY A 71 1.33 -16.13 -0.39
C GLY A 71 0.04 -16.61 -1.06
N PRO A 72 0.10 -17.76 -1.75
CA PRO A 72 -0.99 -18.21 -2.63
C PRO A 72 -2.28 -18.46 -1.85
N GLY A 73 -3.43 -17.98 -2.35
CA GLY A 73 -4.73 -18.14 -1.70
C GLY A 73 -5.00 -17.20 -0.51
N ARG A 74 -3.99 -16.48 -0.01
CA ARG A 74 -4.14 -15.52 1.09
C ARG A 74 -4.74 -14.20 0.62
N MET A 75 -4.51 -13.82 -0.64
CA MET A 75 -5.06 -12.58 -1.20
C MET A 75 -6.59 -12.62 -1.31
N GLU A 76 -7.17 -13.75 -1.68
CA GLU A 76 -8.63 -13.95 -1.72
C GLU A 76 -9.24 -13.90 -0.32
N SER A 77 -8.60 -14.54 0.64
CA SER A 77 -8.99 -14.47 2.05
C SER A 77 -8.92 -13.03 2.57
N CYS A 78 -7.85 -12.31 2.26
CA CYS A 78 -7.73 -10.89 2.60
C CYS A 78 -8.81 -10.04 1.95
N LEU A 79 -9.19 -10.32 0.71
CA LEU A 79 -10.31 -9.61 0.07
C LEU A 79 -11.62 -9.87 0.84
N ALA A 80 -11.93 -11.11 1.21
CA ALA A 80 -13.12 -11.43 2.00
C ALA A 80 -13.11 -10.75 3.39
N HIS A 81 -11.96 -10.69 4.06
CA HIS A 81 -11.80 -9.97 5.32
C HIS A 81 -11.94 -8.45 5.15
N CYS A 82 -11.41 -7.89 4.06
CA CYS A 82 -11.57 -6.48 3.73
C CYS A 82 -13.05 -6.13 3.41
N GLU A 83 -13.76 -7.00 2.71
CA GLU A 83 -15.20 -6.87 2.42
C GLU A 83 -16.02 -6.81 3.72
N THR A 84 -15.62 -7.58 4.73
CA THR A 84 -16.26 -7.62 6.06
C THR A 84 -15.73 -6.56 7.05
N GLY A 85 -14.78 -5.71 6.65
CA GLY A 85 -14.37 -4.52 7.40
C GLY A 85 -13.04 -4.62 8.14
N ASP A 86 -12.21 -5.64 7.89
CA ASP A 86 -10.83 -5.65 8.42
C ASP A 86 -9.95 -4.66 7.64
N ALA A 87 -9.59 -3.56 8.29
CA ALA A 87 -8.78 -2.50 7.70
C ALA A 87 -7.35 -2.97 7.33
N ASN A 88 -6.78 -3.88 8.13
CA ASN A 88 -5.45 -4.43 7.85
C ASN A 88 -5.49 -5.35 6.63
N ALA A 89 -6.54 -6.15 6.47
CA ALA A 89 -6.69 -7.00 5.29
C ALA A 89 -6.81 -6.16 4.01
N CYS A 90 -7.54 -5.04 4.05
CA CYS A 90 -7.59 -4.09 2.93
C CYS A 90 -6.21 -3.53 2.59
N TYR A 91 -5.49 -3.02 3.61
CA TYR A 91 -4.18 -2.40 3.43
C TYR A 91 -3.13 -3.36 2.88
N TRP A 92 -3.05 -4.56 3.44
CA TRP A 92 -2.04 -5.55 3.02
C TRP A 92 -2.37 -6.17 1.67
N LEU A 93 -3.65 -6.33 1.33
CA LEU A 93 -4.03 -6.71 -0.03
C LEU A 93 -3.60 -5.64 -1.04
N ALA A 94 -3.78 -4.35 -0.72
CA ALA A 94 -3.33 -3.26 -1.58
C ALA A 94 -1.81 -3.31 -1.81
N ASN A 95 -1.03 -3.49 -0.74
CA ASN A 95 0.43 -3.64 -0.80
C ASN A 95 0.86 -4.85 -1.64
N GLY A 96 0.10 -5.94 -1.62
CA GLY A 96 0.38 -7.12 -2.43
C GLY A 96 0.05 -6.93 -3.92
N LEU A 97 -1.00 -6.15 -4.23
CA LEU A 97 -1.44 -5.92 -5.60
C LEU A 97 -0.69 -4.78 -6.31
N GLN A 98 -0.29 -3.73 -5.59
CA GLN A 98 0.43 -2.59 -6.14
C GLN A 98 1.71 -2.97 -6.93
N PRO A 99 2.65 -3.78 -6.41
CA PRO A 99 3.86 -4.15 -7.15
C PRO A 99 3.59 -5.10 -8.32
N ALA A 100 2.40 -5.70 -8.44
CA ALA A 100 2.04 -6.56 -9.55
C ALA A 100 1.80 -5.78 -10.86
N GLY A 101 1.90 -4.45 -10.85
CA GLY A 101 1.83 -3.60 -12.05
C GLY A 101 0.42 -3.46 -12.64
N GLY A 102 -0.61 -3.76 -11.84
CA GLY A 102 -2.00 -3.47 -12.21
C GLY A 102 -2.28 -1.97 -12.23
N ALA A 103 -3.32 -1.55 -12.95
CA ALA A 103 -3.79 -0.16 -12.94
C ALA A 103 -4.16 0.28 -11.51
N ASP A 104 -4.04 1.57 -11.23
CA ASP A 104 -4.26 2.15 -9.89
C ASP A 104 -5.65 1.83 -9.34
N GLU A 105 -6.67 1.76 -10.19
CA GLU A 105 -8.04 1.37 -9.83
C GLU A 105 -8.11 -0.06 -9.25
N GLY A 106 -7.10 -0.89 -9.50
CA GLY A 106 -6.97 -2.25 -8.99
C GLY A 106 -6.45 -2.37 -7.56
N TYR A 107 -6.00 -1.29 -6.92
CA TYR A 107 -5.50 -1.35 -5.54
C TYR A 107 -5.71 -0.05 -4.72
N GLU A 108 -5.73 1.14 -5.32
CA GLU A 108 -5.95 2.41 -4.61
C GLU A 108 -7.25 2.47 -3.79
N PRO A 109 -8.40 1.90 -4.25
CA PRO A 109 -9.61 1.85 -3.43
C PRO A 109 -9.47 1.07 -2.13
N LEU A 110 -8.56 0.08 -2.07
CA LEU A 110 -8.29 -0.67 -0.84
C LEU A 110 -7.60 0.20 0.20
N TYR A 111 -6.65 1.06 -0.21
CA TYR A 111 -6.02 2.03 0.70
C TYR A 111 -7.04 3.02 1.26
N GLN A 112 -7.90 3.58 0.41
CA GLN A 112 -8.99 4.46 0.86
C GLN A 112 -9.94 3.75 1.83
N ARG A 113 -10.28 2.49 1.54
CA ARG A 113 -11.14 1.70 2.41
C ARG A 113 -10.47 1.41 3.75
N ALA A 114 -9.19 1.04 3.77
CA ALA A 114 -8.41 0.86 4.99
C ALA A 114 -8.39 2.14 5.85
N CYS A 115 -8.19 3.30 5.22
CA CYS A 115 -8.29 4.61 5.87
C CYS A 115 -9.65 4.78 6.56
N SER A 116 -10.73 4.59 5.80
CA SER A 116 -12.11 4.78 6.29
C SER A 116 -12.51 3.77 7.37
N LEU A 117 -11.81 2.62 7.46
CA LEU A 117 -12.03 1.58 8.46
C LEU A 117 -11.16 1.74 9.71
N GLY A 118 -10.35 2.80 9.81
CA GLY A 118 -9.59 3.10 11.03
C GLY A 118 -8.10 2.84 10.96
N LEU A 119 -7.55 2.43 9.81
CA LEU A 119 -6.11 2.21 9.65
C LEU A 119 -5.45 3.43 8.99
N VAL A 120 -4.77 4.24 9.81
CA VAL A 120 -4.16 5.52 9.39
C VAL A 120 -3.19 5.35 8.23
N SER A 121 -2.38 4.28 8.21
CA SER A 121 -1.44 4.03 7.11
C SER A 121 -2.14 3.88 5.76
N GLY A 122 -3.40 3.42 5.73
CA GLY A 122 -4.22 3.43 4.52
C GLY A 122 -4.49 4.84 3.99
N CYS A 123 -4.67 5.82 4.88
CA CYS A 123 -4.82 7.23 4.51
C CYS A 123 -3.52 7.76 3.88
N THR A 124 -2.39 7.47 4.52
CA THR A 124 -1.05 7.86 4.04
C THR A 124 -0.77 7.32 2.65
N ASN A 125 -0.96 6.01 2.42
CA ASN A 125 -0.71 5.39 1.13
C ASN A 125 -1.64 5.94 0.04
N ARG A 126 -2.92 6.15 0.35
CA ARG A 126 -3.86 6.74 -0.62
C ARG A 126 -3.45 8.16 -1.03
N ALA A 127 -3.05 9.00 -0.07
CA ALA A 127 -2.55 10.34 -0.37
C ALA A 127 -1.28 10.32 -1.22
N ALA A 128 -0.36 9.38 -0.95
CA ALA A 128 0.83 9.20 -1.78
C ALA A 128 0.45 8.75 -3.21
N GLY A 129 -0.51 7.83 -3.36
CA GLY A 129 -1.04 7.39 -4.65
C GLY A 129 -1.67 8.52 -5.46
N MET A 130 -2.43 9.43 -4.81
CA MET A 130 -2.98 10.63 -5.47
C MET A 130 -1.88 11.52 -6.06
N LEU A 131 -0.79 11.73 -5.33
CA LEU A 131 0.35 12.52 -5.82
C LEU A 131 1.14 11.79 -6.92
N ALA A 132 1.25 10.47 -6.85
CA ALA A 132 1.90 9.69 -7.89
C ALA A 132 1.12 9.74 -9.21
N ALA A 133 -0.21 9.74 -9.14
CA ALA A 133 -1.09 9.84 -10.31
C ALA A 133 -1.08 11.25 -10.93
N ASP A 134 -1.11 12.31 -10.11
CA ASP A 134 -1.07 13.69 -10.58
C ASP A 134 -0.44 14.63 -9.54
N ALA A 135 0.89 14.74 -9.57
CA ALA A 135 1.65 15.62 -8.67
C ALA A 135 1.42 17.11 -8.97
N ASP A 136 0.91 17.44 -10.16
CA ASP A 136 0.72 18.81 -10.63
C ASP A 136 -0.66 19.39 -10.29
N SER A 137 -1.65 18.54 -10.02
CA SER A 137 -2.96 18.96 -9.52
C SER A 137 -2.86 19.69 -8.17
N PRO A 138 -3.31 20.96 -8.09
CA PRO A 138 -3.44 21.69 -6.83
C PRO A 138 -4.35 20.97 -5.82
N GLU A 139 -5.45 20.39 -6.28
CA GLU A 139 -6.43 19.68 -5.46
C GLU A 139 -5.81 18.41 -4.87
N ALA A 140 -5.09 17.62 -5.67
CA ALA A 140 -4.38 16.43 -5.21
C ALA A 140 -3.33 16.80 -4.16
N ARG A 141 -2.53 17.85 -4.41
CA ARG A 141 -1.54 18.35 -3.43
C ARG A 141 -2.16 18.83 -2.13
N GLN A 142 -3.23 19.62 -2.21
CA GLN A 142 -3.91 20.12 -1.02
C GLN A 142 -4.48 18.97 -0.18
N CYS A 143 -5.15 18.03 -0.83
CA CYS A 143 -5.69 16.85 -0.18
C CYS A 143 -4.58 15.98 0.46
N ALA A 144 -3.50 15.72 -0.27
CA ALA A 144 -2.40 14.89 0.22
C ALA A 144 -1.71 15.51 1.42
N VAL A 145 -1.39 16.81 1.38
CA VAL A 145 -0.79 17.54 2.51
C VAL A 145 -1.69 17.52 3.75
N GLN A 146 -3.00 17.79 3.59
CA GLN A 146 -3.95 17.71 4.69
C GLN A 146 -4.00 16.30 5.29
N THR A 147 -3.95 15.28 4.44
CA THR A 147 -3.92 13.89 4.86
C THR A 147 -2.63 13.58 5.62
N PHE A 148 -1.46 13.94 5.10
CA PHE A 148 -0.18 13.69 5.75
C PHE A 148 -0.07 14.41 7.09
N ALA A 149 -0.55 15.65 7.19
CA ALA A 149 -0.59 16.38 8.46
C ALA A 149 -1.45 15.63 9.50
N GLY A 150 -2.69 15.29 9.15
CA GLY A 150 -3.59 14.58 10.06
C GLY A 150 -3.12 13.17 10.42
N ALA A 151 -2.60 12.41 9.46
CA ALA A 151 -2.05 11.08 9.72
C ALA A 151 -0.76 11.15 10.56
N CYS A 152 0.08 12.18 10.36
CA CYS A 152 1.23 12.42 11.22
C CYS A 152 0.80 12.78 12.65
N ASP A 153 -0.27 13.56 12.84
CA ASP A 153 -0.84 13.84 14.17
C ASP A 153 -1.36 12.57 14.86
N LEU A 154 -1.73 11.56 14.08
CA LEU A 154 -2.08 10.22 14.55
C LEU A 154 -0.87 9.26 14.62
N ASP A 155 0.34 9.81 14.54
CA ASP A 155 1.63 9.13 14.70
C ASP A 155 1.95 8.08 13.62
N ASP A 156 1.40 8.22 12.40
CA ASP A 156 1.84 7.42 11.26
C ASP A 156 3.24 7.87 10.79
N PRO A 157 4.27 7.00 10.82
CA PRO A 157 5.64 7.40 10.54
C PRO A 157 5.86 7.94 9.13
N TRP A 158 5.28 7.28 8.12
CA TRP A 158 5.41 7.70 6.73
C TRP A 158 4.70 9.01 6.47
N ALA A 159 3.52 9.24 7.06
CA ALA A 159 2.85 10.53 6.99
C ALA A 159 3.71 11.66 7.56
N CYS A 160 4.41 11.43 8.67
CA CYS A 160 5.32 12.44 9.23
C CYS A 160 6.51 12.75 8.30
N THR A 161 7.07 11.73 7.65
CA THR A 161 8.12 11.92 6.64
C THR A 161 7.61 12.72 5.44
N MET A 162 6.44 12.37 4.91
CA MET A 162 5.84 13.07 3.77
C MET A 162 5.41 14.50 4.14
N TYR A 163 4.80 14.70 5.31
CA TYR A 163 4.43 16.05 5.74
C TYR A 163 5.66 16.95 5.93
N GLY A 164 6.72 16.42 6.54
CA GLY A 164 8.01 17.12 6.66
C GLY A 164 8.61 17.50 5.31
N PHE A 165 8.50 16.62 4.30
CA PHE A 165 8.92 16.91 2.93
C PHE A 165 8.11 18.03 2.29
N HIS A 166 6.79 18.02 2.45
CA HIS A 166 5.92 19.06 1.90
C HIS A 166 6.16 20.41 2.57
N LEU A 167 6.37 20.43 3.89
CA LEU A 167 6.74 21.61 4.65
C LEU A 167 8.13 22.15 4.27
N SER A 168 9.11 21.28 4.01
CA SER A 168 10.45 21.75 3.67
C SER A 168 10.54 22.38 2.29
N ARG A 169 9.64 21.99 1.38
CA ARG A 169 9.60 22.46 -0.01
C ARG A 169 8.48 23.46 -0.32
N GLY A 170 7.56 23.66 0.62
CA GLY A 170 6.38 24.51 0.40
C GLY A 170 5.41 23.95 -0.66
N ILE A 171 5.30 22.62 -0.76
CA ILE A 171 4.45 21.96 -1.77
C ILE A 171 3.05 21.77 -1.18
N GLY A 172 2.06 22.54 -1.65
CA GLY A 172 0.68 22.46 -1.14
C GLY A 172 0.48 23.01 0.28
N VAL A 173 1.54 23.53 0.90
CA VAL A 173 1.56 24.20 2.20
C VAL A 173 2.62 25.30 2.17
N LYS A 174 2.51 26.31 3.04
CA LYS A 174 3.60 27.28 3.23
C LYS A 174 4.84 26.54 3.75
N ALA A 175 6.00 26.86 3.20
CA ALA A 175 7.25 26.28 3.69
C ALA A 175 7.50 26.65 5.15
N ASP A 176 7.90 25.66 5.95
CA ASP A 176 8.21 25.81 7.38
C ASP A 176 9.25 24.76 7.78
N LEU A 177 10.52 25.16 7.79
CA LEU A 177 11.64 24.25 8.07
C LEU A 177 11.69 23.82 9.54
N GLU A 178 11.27 24.66 10.47
CA GLU A 178 11.25 24.34 11.89
C GLU A 178 10.20 23.27 12.18
N LEU A 179 8.98 23.45 11.64
CA LEU A 179 7.93 22.45 11.75
C LEU A 179 8.32 21.17 11.02
N ALA A 180 8.94 21.26 9.83
CA ALA A 180 9.44 20.09 9.09
C ALA A 180 10.40 19.25 9.97
N LEU A 181 11.43 19.87 10.53
CA LEU A 181 12.39 19.17 11.41
C LEU A 181 11.72 18.55 12.63
N LYS A 182 10.71 19.22 13.21
CA LYS A 182 9.95 18.71 14.35
C LYS A 182 9.10 17.49 13.99
N VAL A 183 8.34 17.53 12.90
CA VAL A 183 7.48 16.40 12.53
C VAL A 183 8.30 15.21 12.04
N LEU A 184 9.45 15.43 11.38
CA LEU A 184 10.35 14.36 10.93
C LEU A 184 10.87 13.49 12.08
N GLN A 185 11.04 14.04 13.28
CA GLN A 185 11.43 13.26 14.47
C GLN A 185 10.40 12.18 14.83
N LYS A 186 9.13 12.41 14.54
CA LYS A 186 8.05 11.46 14.83
C LYS A 186 8.12 10.21 13.96
N SER A 187 8.75 10.28 12.79
CA SER A 187 8.92 9.14 11.87
C SER A 187 9.73 8.00 12.48
N CYS A 188 10.50 8.25 13.55
CA CYS A 188 11.32 7.25 14.22
C CYS A 188 10.61 6.51 15.35
N ARG A 189 9.27 6.57 15.42
CA ARG A 189 8.46 5.91 16.45
C ARG A 189 8.77 4.43 16.64
N PHE A 190 9.01 3.68 15.55
CA PHE A 190 9.31 2.25 15.61
C PHE A 190 10.82 1.95 15.60
N GLY A 191 11.64 2.96 15.83
CA GLY A 191 13.09 2.85 15.91
C GLY A 191 13.82 3.29 14.64
N PRO A 192 15.16 3.36 14.69
CA PRO A 192 15.98 3.92 13.62
C PRO A 192 15.99 3.09 12.33
N GLN A 193 15.69 1.78 12.43
CA GLN A 193 15.65 0.87 11.29
C GLN A 193 14.34 0.92 10.52
N ASP A 194 13.34 1.69 11.00
CA ASP A 194 12.12 1.91 10.25
C ASP A 194 12.44 2.69 8.95
N PRO A 195 12.01 2.22 7.77
CA PRO A 195 12.25 2.92 6.52
C PRO A 195 11.76 4.38 6.52
N ALA A 196 10.65 4.69 7.21
CA ALA A 196 10.16 6.05 7.33
C ALA A 196 11.12 6.93 8.14
N CYS A 197 11.71 6.38 9.22
CA CYS A 197 12.74 7.05 10.01
C CYS A 197 13.99 7.32 9.16
N SER A 198 14.46 6.32 8.41
CA SER A 198 15.64 6.48 7.54
C SER A 198 15.42 7.59 6.49
N GLY A 199 14.23 7.64 5.87
CA GLY A 199 13.86 8.72 4.95
C GLY A 199 13.77 10.08 5.65
N ALA A 200 13.23 10.11 6.87
CA ALA A 200 13.11 11.34 7.64
C ALA A 200 14.48 11.91 8.05
N GLU A 201 15.38 11.09 8.56
CA GLU A 201 16.72 11.53 8.97
C GLU A 201 17.52 12.06 7.78
N LYS A 202 17.45 11.40 6.61
CA LYS A 202 18.06 11.93 5.39
C LYS A 202 17.54 13.34 5.06
N LEU A 203 16.22 13.53 5.11
CA LEU A 203 15.63 14.85 4.84
C LEU A 203 16.02 15.89 5.90
N ARG A 204 16.11 15.49 7.18
CA ARG A 204 16.57 16.39 8.25
C ARG A 204 18.01 16.84 8.01
N GLU A 205 18.89 15.94 7.61
CA GLU A 205 20.27 16.27 7.26
C GLU A 205 20.33 17.27 6.11
N GLU A 206 19.54 17.06 5.05
CA GLU A 206 19.44 17.97 3.90
C GLU A 206 19.00 19.39 4.34
N ILE A 207 17.95 19.49 5.16
CA ILE A 207 17.45 20.78 5.68
C ILE A 207 18.52 21.50 6.50
N LEU A 208 19.15 20.80 7.45
CA LEU A 208 20.15 21.39 8.34
C LEU A 208 21.41 21.84 7.59
N GLN A 209 21.82 21.11 6.56
CA GLN A 209 22.93 21.51 5.70
C GLN A 209 22.60 22.77 4.91
N ALA A 210 21.40 22.86 4.33
CA ALA A 210 20.96 24.04 3.59
C ALA A 210 20.87 25.29 4.48
N GLN A 211 20.41 25.15 5.73
CA GLN A 211 20.38 26.25 6.70
C GLN A 211 21.78 26.75 7.03
N ARG A 212 22.72 25.86 7.34
CA ARG A 212 24.12 26.25 7.62
C ARG A 212 24.78 26.95 6.45
N ALA A 213 24.51 26.49 5.22
CA ALA A 213 25.06 27.12 4.01
C ALA A 213 24.46 28.51 3.73
N ALA A 214 23.25 28.80 4.22
CA ALA A 214 22.64 30.12 4.10
C ALA A 214 23.16 31.12 5.15
N GLU A 215 23.77 30.63 6.24
CA GLU A 215 24.33 31.43 7.33
C GLU A 215 25.82 31.73 7.16
N SER A 216 26.50 31.03 6.24
CA SER A 216 27.92 31.20 5.90
C SER A 216 28.15 32.18 4.76
#